data_AF-A0AB39PIM8-F1
#
_entry.id   AF-A0AB39PIM8-F1
#
_cell.length_a   1.000
_cell.length_b   1.000
_cell.length_c   1.000
_cell.angle_alpha   90.00
_cell.angle_beta   90.00
_cell.angle_gamma   90.00
#
_symmetry.space_group_name_H-M   'P 1'
#
loop_
_entity.id
_entity.type
_entity.pdbx_description
1 polymer ?
#
loop_
_entity_poly.entity_id
_entity_poly.type
_entity_poly.pdbx_seq_one_letter_code
_entity_poly.pdbx_strand_id
1 'polypeptide(L)'
;MTRTARELLDDTTGKLAPDPHANRLLPLIARGAAQRSTLAALGLEQHHVIAADLRAFHHLAQRSAAEPECAAFFTLLAEGEALAQQRLGAYAAACGTDEARTAAYEPLADCQAYPAYIAWLALNGSPVDVVLALSANFAAWGGYCEAIAEALRRHYDFPDEACGFFDLFATPAPDLERKAQAAVQAGLDAGRVDEEAVYRYGRLLGSYESTFWHALWELDQRTGHTG
;
A
#
# COMPACT_ATOMS: atom_id res chain seq x y z
N MET A 1 24.50 -18.34 15.59
CA MET A 1 24.77 -17.55 14.38
C MET A 1 23.99 -16.25 14.49
N THR A 2 24.60 -15.11 14.17
CA THR A 2 23.91 -13.82 14.16
C THR A 2 22.96 -13.79 12.96
N ARG A 3 21.67 -13.49 13.19
CA ARG A 3 20.64 -13.41 12.16
C ARG A 3 20.96 -12.27 11.19
N THR A 4 20.85 -12.52 9.89
CA THR A 4 21.09 -11.52 8.85
C THR A 4 19.84 -10.67 8.59
N ALA A 5 20.02 -9.46 8.03
CA ALA A 5 18.90 -8.61 7.63
C ALA A 5 17.94 -9.29 6.65
N ARG A 6 18.47 -10.09 5.71
CA ARG A 6 17.67 -10.85 4.75
C ARG A 6 16.81 -11.89 5.43
N GLU A 7 17.40 -12.71 6.31
CA GLU A 7 16.64 -13.71 7.08
C GLU A 7 15.55 -13.09 7.96
N LEU A 8 15.78 -11.88 8.48
CA LEU A 8 14.77 -11.16 9.25
C LEU A 8 13.64 -10.63 8.36
N LEU A 9 13.95 -10.03 7.22
CA LEU A 9 12.95 -9.58 6.23
C LEU A 9 12.09 -10.74 5.72
N ASP A 10 12.73 -11.86 5.34
CA ASP A 10 12.06 -13.04 4.82
C ASP A 10 11.12 -13.67 5.86
N ASP A 11 11.59 -13.85 7.10
CA ASP A 11 10.75 -14.39 8.19
C ASP A 11 9.62 -13.44 8.58
N THR A 12 9.88 -12.14 8.60
CA THR A 12 8.85 -11.13 8.89
C THR A 12 7.76 -11.15 7.83
N THR A 13 8.15 -11.21 6.56
CA THR A 13 7.23 -11.33 5.41
C THR A 13 6.44 -12.63 5.48
N GLY A 14 7.10 -13.76 5.76
CA GLY A 14 6.43 -15.06 5.87
C GLY A 14 5.41 -15.12 7.02
N LYS A 15 5.74 -14.56 8.19
CA LYS A 15 4.86 -14.54 9.37
C LYS A 15 3.69 -13.57 9.25
N LEU A 16 3.85 -12.51 8.47
CA LEU A 16 2.85 -11.47 8.27
C LEU A 16 2.10 -11.59 6.93
N ALA A 17 2.36 -12.65 6.17
CA ALA A 17 1.65 -12.91 4.93
C ALA A 17 0.14 -12.85 5.16
N PRO A 18 -0.61 -12.06 4.37
CA PRO A 18 -2.04 -11.91 4.57
C PRO A 18 -2.76 -13.23 4.26
N ASP A 19 -3.94 -13.40 4.84
CA ASP A 19 -4.86 -14.45 4.42
C ASP A 19 -5.18 -14.24 2.92
N PRO A 20 -4.90 -15.23 2.04
CA PRO A 20 -5.20 -15.14 0.61
C PRO A 20 -6.67 -14.86 0.29
N HIS A 21 -7.58 -15.08 1.25
CA HIS A 21 -9.02 -14.85 1.12
C HIS A 21 -9.52 -13.56 1.79
N ALA A 22 -8.64 -12.76 2.40
CA ALA A 22 -9.02 -11.51 3.05
C ALA A 22 -9.60 -10.48 2.06
N ASN A 23 -9.01 -10.37 0.86
CA ASN A 23 -9.49 -9.46 -0.18
C ASN A 23 -10.60 -10.11 -1.02
N ARG A 24 -11.85 -9.97 -0.57
CA ARG A 24 -13.04 -10.51 -1.28
C ARG A 24 -13.41 -9.74 -2.54
N LEU A 25 -12.94 -8.50 -2.68
CA LEU A 25 -13.20 -7.69 -3.87
C LEU A 25 -12.33 -8.15 -5.05
N LEU A 26 -11.08 -8.55 -4.80
CA LEU A 26 -10.13 -8.90 -5.86
C LEU A 26 -10.66 -10.00 -6.80
N PRO A 27 -11.27 -11.12 -6.34
CA PRO A 27 -11.88 -12.09 -7.23
C PRO A 27 -13.07 -11.58 -8.04
N LEU A 28 -13.74 -10.50 -7.61
CA LEU A 28 -14.79 -9.83 -8.39
C LEU A 28 -14.15 -9.01 -9.51
N ILE A 29 -13.13 -8.21 -9.18
CA ILE A 29 -12.38 -7.42 -10.16
C ILE A 29 -11.78 -8.35 -11.22
N ALA A 30 -11.07 -9.39 -10.78
CA ALA A 30 -10.34 -10.34 -11.61
C ALA A 30 -11.19 -11.03 -12.69
N ARG A 31 -12.49 -11.22 -12.43
CA ARG A 31 -13.43 -11.85 -13.38
C ARG A 31 -14.36 -10.87 -14.11
N GLY A 32 -14.14 -9.56 -13.95
CA GLY A 32 -15.00 -8.54 -14.57
C GLY A 32 -16.36 -8.33 -13.89
N ALA A 33 -16.54 -8.77 -12.65
CA ALA A 33 -17.82 -8.74 -11.94
C ALA A 33 -17.95 -7.58 -10.93
N ALA A 34 -16.89 -6.83 -10.67
CA ALA A 34 -16.96 -5.65 -9.80
C ALA A 34 -17.66 -4.50 -10.53
N GLN A 35 -18.42 -3.69 -9.79
CA GLN A 35 -19.11 -2.54 -10.35
C GLN A 35 -18.11 -1.44 -10.73
N ARG A 36 -18.36 -0.74 -11.84
CA ARG A 36 -17.52 0.41 -12.24
C ARG A 36 -17.51 1.53 -11.19
N SER A 37 -18.61 1.69 -10.44
CA SER A 37 -18.67 2.61 -9.30
C SER A 37 -17.72 2.20 -8.17
N THR A 38 -17.53 0.90 -7.94
CA THR A 38 -16.56 0.38 -6.96
C THR A 38 -15.13 0.65 -7.42
N LEU A 39 -14.83 0.48 -8.71
CA LEU A 39 -13.53 0.84 -9.27
C LEU A 39 -13.27 2.36 -9.15
N ALA A 40 -14.28 3.19 -9.40
CA ALA A 40 -14.18 4.63 -9.17
C ALA A 40 -13.91 4.96 -7.69
N ALA A 41 -14.61 4.29 -6.76
CA ALA A 41 -14.37 4.46 -5.33
C ALA A 41 -12.96 4.01 -4.92
N LEU A 42 -12.45 2.89 -5.46
CA LEU A 42 -11.06 2.47 -5.25
C LEU A 42 -10.08 3.57 -5.66
N GLY A 43 -10.27 4.21 -6.81
CA GLY A 43 -9.41 5.31 -7.26
C GLY A 43 -9.47 6.53 -6.35
N LEU A 44 -10.67 6.88 -5.89
CA LEU A 44 -10.89 7.98 -4.97
C LEU A 44 -10.28 7.72 -3.58
N GLU A 45 -10.42 6.52 -3.04
CA GLU A 45 -9.76 6.13 -1.78
C GLU A 45 -8.24 6.15 -1.90
N GLN A 46 -7.69 5.65 -3.01
CA GLN A 46 -6.25 5.69 -3.27
C GLN A 46 -5.73 7.12 -3.35
N HIS A 47 -6.52 8.09 -3.84
CA HIS A 47 -6.13 9.50 -3.81
C HIS A 47 -5.84 10.00 -2.37
N HIS A 48 -6.68 9.60 -1.41
CA HIS A 48 -6.48 9.95 0.00
C HIS A 48 -5.31 9.19 0.63
N VAL A 49 -5.20 7.89 0.36
CA VAL A 49 -4.11 7.02 0.87
C VAL A 49 -2.76 7.56 0.42
N ILE A 50 -2.54 7.74 -0.88
CA ILE A 50 -1.26 8.22 -1.45
C ILE A 50 -0.87 9.57 -0.85
N ALA A 51 -1.84 10.50 -0.75
CA ALA A 51 -1.56 11.82 -0.19
C ALA A 51 -1.16 11.76 1.30
N ALA A 52 -1.74 10.84 2.07
CA ALA A 52 -1.39 10.62 3.48
C ALA A 52 -0.02 9.95 3.62
N ASP A 53 0.21 8.88 2.86
CA ASP A 53 1.44 8.08 2.90
C ASP A 53 2.64 8.90 2.43
N LEU A 54 2.49 9.71 1.37
CA LEU A 54 3.51 10.67 0.93
C LEU A 54 4.00 11.58 2.07
N ARG A 55 3.05 12.15 2.84
CA ARG A 55 3.40 13.02 3.98
C ARG A 55 4.07 12.23 5.10
N ALA A 56 3.56 11.04 5.41
CA ALA A 56 4.11 10.17 6.44
C ALA A 56 5.53 9.73 6.11
N PHE A 57 5.81 9.34 4.86
CA PHE A 57 7.14 8.93 4.41
C PHE A 57 8.13 10.09 4.36
N HIS A 58 7.70 11.29 3.93
CA HIS A 58 8.54 12.48 4.07
C HIS A 58 8.90 12.77 5.53
N HIS A 59 7.93 12.68 6.44
CA HIS A 59 8.18 12.88 7.86
C HIS A 59 9.13 11.81 8.42
N LEU A 60 8.95 10.54 8.06
CA LEU A 60 9.83 9.44 8.44
C LEU A 60 11.26 9.64 7.93
N ALA A 61 11.43 10.07 6.68
CA ALA A 61 12.74 10.38 6.12
C ALA A 61 13.46 11.49 6.93
N GLN A 62 12.75 12.56 7.27
CA GLN A 62 13.27 13.65 8.08
C GLN A 62 13.62 13.21 9.51
N ARG A 63 12.73 12.46 10.15
CA ARG A 63 12.91 11.95 11.52
C ARG A 63 14.08 10.96 11.61
N SER A 64 14.36 10.26 10.51
CA SER A 64 15.46 9.29 10.39
C SER A 64 16.79 9.92 9.98
N ALA A 65 16.98 11.25 10.08
CA ALA A 65 18.20 11.91 9.60
C ALA A 65 19.52 11.38 10.23
N ALA A 66 19.46 10.86 11.46
CA ALA A 66 20.59 10.21 12.13
C ALA A 66 20.77 8.71 11.77
N GLU A 67 19.88 8.18 10.93
CA GLU A 67 19.80 6.78 10.48
C GLU A 67 19.74 6.77 8.94
N PRO A 68 20.86 7.03 8.24
CA PRO A 68 20.86 7.38 6.83
C PRO A 68 20.24 6.30 5.93
N GLU A 69 20.38 5.02 6.28
CA GLU A 69 19.78 3.92 5.52
C GLU A 69 18.24 3.90 5.65
N CYS A 70 17.70 4.18 6.84
CA CYS A 70 16.25 4.35 7.04
C CYS A 70 15.75 5.60 6.30
N ALA A 71 16.46 6.72 6.41
CA ALA A 71 16.10 7.95 5.70
C ALA A 71 16.07 7.76 4.18
N ALA A 72 17.04 7.02 3.63
CA ALA A 72 17.10 6.70 2.21
C ALA A 72 15.95 5.79 1.76
N PHE A 73 15.55 4.82 2.58
CA PHE A 73 14.40 3.97 2.33
C PHE A 73 13.09 4.79 2.28
N PHE A 74 12.83 5.62 3.29
CA PHE A 74 11.60 6.43 3.34
C PHE A 74 11.56 7.53 2.27
N THR A 75 12.72 8.08 1.88
CA THR A 75 12.79 9.02 0.76
C THR A 75 12.35 8.34 -0.54
N LEU A 76 12.83 7.11 -0.80
CA LEU A 76 12.42 6.35 -1.98
C LEU A 76 10.90 6.05 -1.97
N LEU A 77 10.33 5.70 -0.82
CA LEU A 77 8.88 5.51 -0.70
C LEU A 77 8.11 6.80 -1.02
N ALA A 78 8.53 7.94 -0.48
CA ALA A 78 7.90 9.22 -0.78
C ALA A 78 7.97 9.58 -2.29
N GLU A 79 9.10 9.30 -2.94
CA GLU A 79 9.24 9.46 -4.40
C GLU A 79 8.28 8.54 -5.16
N GLY A 80 8.10 7.30 -4.69
CA GLY A 80 7.13 6.34 -5.21
C GLY A 80 5.69 6.85 -5.11
N GLU A 81 5.28 7.37 -3.95
CA GLU A 81 3.94 7.94 -3.74
C GLU A 81 3.70 9.17 -4.63
N ALA A 82 4.70 10.04 -4.78
CA ALA A 82 4.58 11.19 -5.67
C ALA A 82 4.38 10.77 -7.14
N LEU A 83 5.07 9.72 -7.58
CA LEU A 83 4.88 9.14 -8.91
C LEU A 83 3.50 8.45 -9.04
N ALA A 84 3.07 7.73 -8.01
CA ALA A 84 1.76 7.08 -7.97
C ALA A 84 0.63 8.11 -8.10
N GLN A 85 0.74 9.25 -7.41
CA GLN A 85 -0.22 10.35 -7.49
C GLN A 85 -0.36 10.90 -8.91
N GLN A 86 0.75 11.03 -9.66
CA GLN A 86 0.73 11.49 -11.04
C GLN A 86 0.01 10.50 -11.97
N ARG A 87 0.14 9.19 -11.73
CA ARG A 87 -0.46 8.13 -12.55
C ARG A 87 -1.93 7.87 -12.21
N LEU A 88 -2.36 8.20 -10.99
CA LEU A 88 -3.73 7.95 -10.54
C LEU A 88 -4.78 8.71 -11.36
N GLY A 89 -4.44 9.87 -11.92
CA GLY A 89 -5.36 10.68 -12.72
C GLY A 89 -5.92 9.95 -13.95
N ALA A 90 -5.10 9.18 -14.65
CA ALA A 90 -5.54 8.40 -15.81
C ALA A 90 -6.51 7.28 -15.42
N TYR A 91 -6.27 6.62 -14.29
CA TYR A 91 -7.18 5.62 -13.72
C TYR A 91 -8.52 6.25 -13.34
N ALA A 92 -8.50 7.36 -12.59
CA ALA A 92 -9.70 8.07 -12.17
C ALA A 92 -10.55 8.54 -13.38
N ALA A 93 -9.91 9.07 -14.41
CA ALA A 93 -10.58 9.48 -15.65
C ALA A 93 -11.24 8.28 -16.37
N ALA A 94 -10.57 7.13 -16.47
CA ALA A 94 -11.13 5.92 -17.06
C ALA A 94 -12.31 5.35 -16.23
N CYS A 95 -12.34 5.62 -14.92
CA CYS A 95 -13.48 5.36 -14.04
C CYS A 95 -14.61 6.39 -14.17
N GLY A 96 -14.49 7.42 -15.00
CA GLY A 96 -15.47 8.50 -15.13
C GLY A 96 -15.50 9.43 -13.92
N THR A 97 -14.34 9.64 -13.28
CA THR A 97 -14.16 10.54 -12.15
C THR A 97 -13.34 11.76 -12.60
N ASP A 98 -13.93 12.95 -12.48
CA ASP A 98 -13.26 14.22 -12.75
C ASP A 98 -12.79 14.90 -11.45
N GLU A 99 -12.14 16.05 -11.56
CA GLU A 99 -11.66 16.81 -10.41
C GLU A 99 -12.78 17.23 -9.45
N ALA A 100 -13.95 17.59 -9.98
CA ALA A 100 -15.10 18.00 -9.17
C ALA A 100 -15.62 16.83 -8.33
N ARG A 101 -15.72 15.63 -8.92
CA ARG A 101 -16.12 14.41 -8.21
C ARG A 101 -15.08 13.98 -7.19
N THR A 102 -13.79 14.13 -7.51
CA THR A 102 -12.70 13.89 -6.55
C THR A 102 -12.81 14.83 -5.36
N ALA A 103 -13.04 16.13 -5.58
CA ALA A 103 -13.16 17.11 -4.51
C ALA A 103 -14.42 16.94 -3.64
N ALA A 104 -15.50 16.40 -4.20
CA ALA A 104 -16.75 16.15 -3.50
C ALA A 104 -16.82 14.77 -2.82
N TYR A 105 -15.81 13.92 -3.00
CA TYR A 105 -15.81 12.58 -2.44
C TYR A 105 -15.62 12.61 -0.93
N GLU A 106 -16.48 11.91 -0.21
CA GLU A 106 -16.32 11.63 1.21
C GLU A 106 -15.69 10.23 1.37
N PRO A 107 -14.50 10.10 1.98
CA PRO A 107 -13.85 8.82 2.18
C PRO A 107 -14.64 7.89 3.09
N LEU A 108 -14.59 6.59 2.80
CA LEU A 108 -15.06 5.54 3.68
C LEU A 108 -14.15 5.48 4.90
N ALA A 109 -14.72 5.61 6.11
CA ALA A 109 -13.96 5.61 7.36
C ALA A 109 -13.01 4.41 7.48
N ASP A 110 -13.47 3.22 7.06
CA ASP A 110 -12.71 1.98 7.10
C ASP A 110 -11.52 1.95 6.12
N CYS A 111 -11.61 2.66 4.99
CA CYS A 111 -10.50 2.85 4.06
C CYS A 111 -9.43 3.80 4.61
N GLN A 112 -9.78 4.64 5.58
CA GLN A 112 -8.86 5.60 6.18
C GLN A 112 -8.07 5.05 7.37
N ALA A 113 -8.40 3.85 7.86
CA ALA A 113 -7.71 3.23 9.00
C ALA A 113 -6.23 2.94 8.70
N TYR A 114 -5.93 2.43 7.51
CA TYR A 114 -4.56 2.14 7.07
C TYR A 114 -3.68 3.41 7.01
N PRO A 115 -4.02 4.46 6.23
CA PRO A 115 -3.18 5.66 6.16
C PRO A 115 -3.11 6.41 7.49
N ALA A 116 -4.16 6.37 8.32
CA ALA A 116 -4.11 6.91 9.68
C ALA A 116 -3.08 6.16 10.55
N TYR A 117 -2.98 4.84 10.41
CA TYR A 117 -2.00 4.05 11.13
C TYR A 117 -0.57 4.25 10.61
N ILE A 118 -0.38 4.42 9.29
CA ILE A 118 0.90 4.83 8.72
C ILE A 118 1.35 6.17 9.30
N ALA A 119 0.45 7.15 9.40
CA ALA A 119 0.75 8.43 10.04
C ALA A 119 1.09 8.26 11.53
N TRP A 120 0.40 7.36 12.26
CA TRP A 120 0.75 7.04 13.64
C TRP A 120 2.14 6.42 13.76
N LEU A 121 2.51 5.48 12.87
CA LEU A 121 3.84 4.88 12.82
C LEU A 121 4.91 5.94 12.49
N ALA A 122 4.59 6.87 11.59
CA ALA A 122 5.48 7.96 11.24
C ALA A 122 5.79 8.87 12.43
N LEU A 123 4.84 9.06 13.35
CA LEU A 123 5.02 9.86 14.55
C LEU A 123 5.69 9.08 15.69
N ASN A 124 5.40 7.79 15.82
CA ASN A 124 5.67 7.03 17.07
C ASN A 124 6.63 5.85 16.91
N GLY A 125 6.67 5.19 15.76
CA GLY A 125 7.46 3.97 15.57
C GLY A 125 8.97 4.24 15.52
N SER A 126 9.80 3.27 15.91
CA SER A 126 11.23 3.29 15.59
C SER A 126 11.42 3.19 14.07
N PRO A 127 12.31 3.98 13.43
CA PRO A 127 12.51 3.93 11.98
C PRO A 127 12.74 2.53 11.41
N VAL A 128 13.65 1.74 12.00
CA VAL A 128 13.94 0.39 11.48
C VAL A 128 12.78 -0.59 11.67
N ASP A 129 12.03 -0.49 12.76
CA ASP A 129 10.87 -1.35 12.99
C ASP A 129 9.76 -1.05 11.97
N VAL A 130 9.60 0.24 11.61
CA VAL A 130 8.67 0.67 10.57
C VAL A 130 9.13 0.18 9.19
N VAL A 131 10.44 0.22 8.87
CA VAL A 131 10.97 -0.38 7.62
C VAL A 131 10.58 -1.85 7.50
N LEU A 132 10.81 -2.64 8.56
CA LEU A 132 10.48 -4.06 8.59
C LEU A 132 8.98 -4.31 8.41
N ALA A 133 8.15 -3.58 9.16
CA ALA A 133 6.70 -3.75 9.13
C ALA A 133 6.10 -3.40 7.76
N LEU A 134 6.57 -2.33 7.11
CA LEU A 134 6.09 -1.93 5.77
C LEU A 134 6.58 -2.90 4.69
N SER A 135 7.83 -3.33 4.77
CA SER A 135 8.42 -4.24 3.77
C SER A 135 7.66 -5.57 3.68
N ALA A 136 7.14 -6.07 4.80
CA ALA A 136 6.31 -7.27 4.82
C ALA A 136 4.96 -7.10 4.08
N ASN A 137 4.44 -5.88 3.99
CA ASN A 137 3.15 -5.60 3.35
C ASN A 137 3.25 -5.48 1.82
N PHE A 138 4.40 -4.99 1.31
CA PHE A 138 4.54 -4.62 -0.11
C PHE A 138 4.38 -5.79 -1.09
N ALA A 139 4.79 -7.01 -0.70
CA ALA A 139 4.66 -8.17 -1.57
C ALA A 139 3.20 -8.50 -1.88
N ALA A 140 2.31 -8.40 -0.89
CA ALA A 140 0.89 -8.65 -1.08
C ALA A 140 0.24 -7.58 -1.96
N TRP A 141 0.53 -6.31 -1.68
CA TRP A 141 0.05 -5.17 -2.47
C TRP A 141 0.45 -5.29 -3.95
N GLY A 142 1.71 -5.62 -4.24
CA GLY A 142 2.18 -5.81 -5.62
C GLY A 142 1.39 -6.88 -6.37
N GLY A 143 1.10 -8.01 -5.73
CA GLY A 143 0.27 -9.07 -6.32
C GLY A 143 -1.19 -8.65 -6.56
N TYR A 144 -1.77 -7.84 -5.67
CA TYR A 144 -3.10 -7.27 -5.89
C TYR A 144 -3.10 -6.31 -7.08
N CYS A 145 -2.11 -5.43 -7.18
CA CYS A 145 -1.96 -4.51 -8.28
C CYS A 145 -1.79 -5.22 -9.62
N GLU A 146 -0.99 -6.29 -9.69
CA GLU A 146 -0.82 -7.09 -10.90
C GLU A 146 -2.16 -7.65 -11.39
N ALA A 147 -2.90 -8.31 -10.50
CA ALA A 147 -4.20 -8.89 -10.82
C ALA A 147 -5.25 -7.84 -11.21
N ILE A 148 -5.24 -6.67 -10.56
CA ILE A 148 -6.14 -5.56 -10.92
C ILE A 148 -5.77 -5.01 -12.30
N ALA A 149 -4.50 -4.72 -12.57
CA ALA A 149 -4.06 -4.16 -13.85
C ALA A 149 -4.36 -5.09 -15.03
N GLU A 150 -4.20 -6.40 -14.84
CA GLU A 150 -4.56 -7.42 -15.83
C GLU A 150 -6.09 -7.43 -16.09
N ALA A 151 -6.89 -7.38 -15.03
CA ALA A 151 -8.34 -7.41 -15.12
C ALA A 151 -8.93 -6.14 -15.76
N LEU A 152 -8.40 -4.96 -15.42
CA LEU A 152 -8.82 -3.67 -15.98
C LEU A 152 -8.72 -3.67 -17.52
N ARG A 153 -7.62 -4.19 -18.05
CA ARG A 153 -7.42 -4.34 -19.51
C ARG A 153 -8.37 -5.35 -20.12
N ARG A 154 -8.52 -6.52 -19.50
CA ARG A 154 -9.25 -7.66 -20.08
C ARG A 154 -10.76 -7.56 -20.00
N HIS A 155 -11.28 -6.96 -18.94
CA HIS A 155 -12.69 -7.04 -18.59
C HIS A 155 -13.40 -5.68 -18.54
N TYR A 156 -12.65 -4.58 -18.43
CA TYR A 156 -13.21 -3.24 -18.30
C TYR A 156 -12.80 -2.30 -19.44
N ASP A 157 -12.04 -2.78 -20.43
CA ASP A 157 -11.55 -2.02 -21.58
C ASP A 157 -10.75 -0.77 -21.20
N PHE A 158 -10.02 -0.81 -20.08
CA PHE A 158 -9.16 0.30 -19.67
C PHE A 158 -7.92 0.35 -20.57
N PRO A 159 -7.51 1.54 -21.05
CA PRO A 159 -6.25 1.69 -21.79
C PRO A 159 -5.04 1.47 -20.87
N ASP A 160 -3.88 1.16 -21.46
CA ASP A 160 -2.64 0.92 -20.71
C ASP A 160 -2.27 2.07 -19.78
N GLU A 161 -2.47 3.31 -20.21
CA GLU A 161 -2.21 4.51 -19.40
C GLU A 161 -3.03 4.51 -18.09
N ALA A 162 -4.30 4.09 -18.15
CA ALA A 162 -5.17 4.01 -16.97
C ALA A 162 -4.80 2.87 -16.02
N CYS A 163 -4.03 1.89 -16.50
CA CYS A 163 -3.51 0.79 -15.68
C CYS A 163 -2.16 1.14 -15.01
N GLY A 164 -1.50 2.22 -15.44
CA GLY A 164 -0.14 2.57 -15.06
C GLY A 164 0.06 2.84 -13.55
N PHE A 165 -1.00 3.20 -12.82
CA PHE A 165 -0.98 3.27 -11.36
C PHE A 165 -0.73 1.89 -10.74
N PHE A 166 -1.48 0.87 -11.14
CA PHE A 166 -1.33 -0.49 -10.63
C PHE A 166 -0.04 -1.13 -11.15
N ASP A 167 0.32 -0.91 -12.43
CA ASP A 167 1.57 -1.45 -12.99
C ASP A 167 2.82 -0.95 -12.24
N LEU A 168 2.77 0.28 -11.69
CA LEU A 168 3.86 0.84 -10.88
C LEU A 168 4.20 -0.05 -9.69
N PHE A 169 3.18 -0.52 -8.98
CA PHE A 169 3.34 -1.33 -7.78
C PHE A 169 3.46 -2.83 -8.07
N ALA A 170 2.95 -3.29 -9.21
CA ALA A 170 3.10 -4.67 -9.68
C ALA A 170 4.53 -4.99 -10.15
N THR A 171 5.29 -3.96 -10.57
CA THR A 171 6.65 -4.15 -11.08
C THR A 171 7.64 -4.38 -9.92
N PRO A 172 8.53 -5.39 -10.00
CA PRO A 172 9.57 -5.59 -9.00
C PRO A 172 10.42 -4.33 -8.78
N ALA A 173 10.78 -4.06 -7.51
CA ALA A 173 11.55 -2.89 -7.12
C ALA A 173 12.88 -3.26 -6.43
N PRO A 174 13.91 -3.73 -7.19
CA PRO A 174 15.19 -4.17 -6.61
C PRO A 174 15.90 -3.09 -5.78
N ASP A 175 15.71 -1.81 -6.12
CA ASP A 175 16.27 -0.69 -5.37
C ASP A 175 15.61 -0.53 -4.00
N LEU A 176 14.30 -0.77 -3.91
CA LEU A 176 13.56 -0.75 -2.65
C LEU A 176 14.00 -1.90 -1.75
N GLU A 177 14.09 -3.12 -2.29
CA GLU A 177 14.58 -4.30 -1.57
C GLU A 177 15.98 -4.09 -0.99
N ARG A 178 16.89 -3.51 -1.79
CA ARG A 178 18.25 -3.22 -1.35
C ARG A 178 18.30 -2.20 -0.22
N LYS A 179 17.50 -1.14 -0.30
CA LYS A 179 17.42 -0.11 0.76
C LYS A 179 16.78 -0.67 2.03
N ALA A 180 15.75 -1.50 1.91
CA ALA A 180 15.17 -2.21 3.05
C ALA A 180 16.23 -3.07 3.74
N GLN A 181 16.97 -3.89 2.98
CA GLN A 181 18.03 -4.72 3.53
C GLN A 181 19.13 -3.91 4.22
N ALA A 182 19.55 -2.78 3.63
CA ALA A 182 20.56 -1.90 4.22
C ALA A 182 20.07 -1.25 5.54
N ALA A 183 18.84 -0.75 5.57
CA ALA A 183 18.22 -0.15 6.75
C ALA A 183 18.08 -1.17 7.90
N VAL A 184 17.62 -2.38 7.59
CA VAL A 184 17.49 -3.46 8.57
C VAL A 184 18.85 -3.91 9.08
N GLN A 185 19.86 -4.04 8.22
CA GLN A 185 21.21 -4.40 8.66
C GLN A 185 21.79 -3.34 9.60
N ALA A 186 21.65 -2.05 9.26
CA ALA A 186 22.12 -0.97 10.11
C ALA A 186 21.42 -0.95 11.49
N GLY A 187 20.11 -1.23 11.54
CA GLY A 187 19.39 -1.33 12.81
C GLY A 187 19.75 -2.56 13.63
N LEU A 188 20.04 -3.70 12.99
CA LEU A 188 20.57 -4.90 13.66
C LEU A 188 21.94 -4.64 14.26
N ASP A 189 22.86 -4.04 13.49
CA ASP A 189 24.22 -3.71 13.93
C ASP A 189 24.21 -2.72 15.12
N ALA A 190 23.20 -1.84 15.15
CA ALA A 190 23.00 -0.87 16.23
C ALA A 190 22.15 -1.40 17.41
N GLY A 191 21.62 -2.63 17.35
CA GLY A 191 20.77 -3.22 18.38
C GLY A 191 19.44 -2.49 18.60
N ARG A 192 18.85 -1.91 17.54
CA ARG A 192 17.64 -1.06 17.61
C ARG A 192 16.36 -1.74 17.14
N VAL A 193 16.43 -3.00 16.74
CA VAL A 193 15.27 -3.76 16.25
C VAL A 193 14.49 -4.33 17.41
N ASP A 194 13.21 -3.99 17.47
CA ASP A 194 12.23 -4.61 18.37
C ASP A 194 11.29 -5.51 17.54
N GLU A 195 11.59 -6.82 17.51
CA GLU A 195 10.78 -7.78 16.75
C GLU A 195 9.32 -7.83 17.24
N GLU A 196 9.05 -7.61 18.54
CA GLU A 196 7.67 -7.61 19.04
C GLU A 196 6.88 -6.42 18.49
N ALA A 197 7.50 -5.24 18.47
CA ALA A 197 6.94 -4.05 17.85
C ALA A 197 6.70 -4.26 16.35
N VAL A 198 7.68 -4.79 15.62
CA VAL A 198 7.56 -5.12 14.18
C VAL A 198 6.35 -6.00 13.91
N TYR A 199 6.21 -7.12 14.63
CA TYR A 199 5.07 -8.01 14.40
C TYR A 199 3.74 -7.39 14.80
N ARG A 200 3.71 -6.55 15.84
CA ARG A 200 2.51 -5.80 16.23
C ARG A 200 2.10 -4.83 15.12
N TYR A 201 3.06 -4.08 14.57
CA TYR A 201 2.82 -3.13 13.50
C TYR A 201 2.34 -3.81 12.23
N GLY A 202 3.02 -4.88 11.82
CA GLY A 202 2.63 -5.66 10.65
C GLY A 202 1.22 -6.27 10.75
N ARG A 203 0.85 -6.84 11.90
CA ARG A 203 -0.51 -7.37 12.10
C ARG A 203 -1.58 -6.30 12.00
N LEU A 204 -1.32 -5.11 12.55
CA LEU A 204 -2.26 -3.99 12.47
C LEU A 204 -2.37 -3.47 11.03
N LEU A 205 -1.24 -3.30 10.32
CA LEU A 205 -1.24 -2.92 8.90
C LEU A 205 -2.07 -3.90 8.06
N GLY A 206 -1.82 -5.20 8.16
CA GLY A 206 -2.58 -6.21 7.43
C GLY A 206 -4.07 -6.23 7.80
N SER A 207 -4.42 -5.98 9.07
CA SER A 207 -5.82 -5.90 9.51
C SER A 207 -6.53 -4.68 8.92
N TYR A 208 -5.85 -3.53 8.88
CA TYR A 208 -6.39 -2.30 8.29
C TYR A 208 -6.47 -2.37 6.77
N GLU A 209 -5.51 -3.01 6.10
CA GLU A 209 -5.62 -3.30 4.67
C GLU A 209 -6.80 -4.25 4.38
N SER A 210 -6.98 -5.30 5.17
CA SER A 210 -8.15 -6.18 5.03
C SER A 210 -9.47 -5.41 5.21
N THR A 211 -9.49 -4.43 6.12
CA THR A 211 -10.67 -3.58 6.38
C THR A 211 -10.94 -2.63 5.20
N PHE A 212 -9.88 -2.07 4.60
CA PHE A 212 -9.97 -1.29 3.37
C PHE A 212 -10.64 -2.07 2.23
N TRP A 213 -10.15 -3.29 1.97
CA TRP A 213 -10.72 -4.14 0.92
C TRP A 213 -12.16 -4.59 1.23
N HIS A 214 -12.46 -4.83 2.51
CA HIS A 214 -13.80 -5.19 2.94
C HIS A 214 -14.80 -4.06 2.72
N ALA A 215 -14.44 -2.81 3.05
CA ALA A 215 -15.31 -1.64 2.87
C ALA A 215 -15.69 -1.43 1.39
N LEU A 216 -14.71 -1.57 0.48
CA LEU A 216 -14.97 -1.50 -0.95
C LEU A 216 -15.83 -2.68 -1.45
N TRP A 217 -15.61 -3.88 -0.91
CA TRP A 217 -16.46 -5.04 -1.21
C TRP A 217 -17.91 -4.81 -0.75
N GLU A 218 -18.12 -4.27 0.45
CA GLU A 218 -19.47 -3.95 0.94
C GLU A 218 -20.16 -2.91 0.05
N LEU A 219 -19.42 -1.87 -0.38
CA LEU A 219 -19.91 -0.87 -1.32
C LEU A 219 -20.39 -1.53 -2.62
N ASP A 220 -19.58 -2.44 -3.17
CA ASP A 220 -19.90 -3.20 -4.37
C ASP A 220 -21.23 -3.97 -4.22
N GLN A 221 -21.40 -4.68 -3.11
CA GLN A 221 -22.62 -5.45 -2.84
C GLN A 221 -23.88 -4.56 -2.75
N ARG A 222 -23.77 -3.37 -2.15
CA ARG A 222 -24.91 -2.45 -2.03
C ARG A 222 -25.34 -1.92 -3.40
N THR A 223 -24.39 -1.62 -4.28
CA THR A 223 -24.68 -1.12 -5.63
C THR A 223 -25.28 -2.16 -6.57
N GLY A 224 -25.00 -3.46 -6.34
CA GLY A 224 -25.59 -4.56 -7.12
C GLY A 224 -27.07 -4.84 -6.85
N HIS A 225 -27.66 -4.29 -5.78
CA HIS A 225 -29.08 -4.50 -5.43
C HIS A 225 -30.04 -3.42 -5.96
N THR A 226 -29.51 -2.39 -6.61
CA THR A 226 -30.29 -1.26 -7.17
C THR A 226 -30.54 -1.35 -8.68
N GLY A 227 -30.24 -2.49 -9.31
CA GLY A 227 -30.43 -2.74 -10.74
C GLY A 227 -31.60 -3.66 -11.04
#